data_AF-A0A2R5L6T2-F1
#
_entry.id   AF-A0A2R5L6T2-F1
#
_cell.length_a   1.000
_cell.length_b   1.000
_cell.length_c   1.000
_cell.angle_alpha   90.00
_cell.angle_beta   90.00
_cell.angle_gamma   90.00
#
_symmetry.space_group_name_H-M   'P 1'
#
loop_
_entity.id
_entity.type
_entity.pdbx_description
1 polymer ?
#
loop_
_entity_poly.entity_id
_entity_poly.type
_entity_poly.pdbx_seq_one_letter_code
_entity_poly.pdbx_strand_id
1 'polypeptide(L)'
;RKDEDSLPLKVAAQQALASLAARGFCRPTKSYEPPQDVEPRLQEICKDALGGNLDASSWKTAALSEPLVKYKLLTRCIKEFKHDIPNSCLMNITSVADLLDYLTTPVQGTSPYDQLVHRARVPPNLHAVAEPVRFHPETDTFFNGVSAFPGSSTIVTGLKAKKKFRGFTANPKWPFV
;
A
#
# COMPACT_ATOMS: atom_id res chain seq x y z
N ARG A 1 -35.44 -10.45 16.24
CA ARG A 1 -34.94 -9.04 16.21
C ARG A 1 -33.52 -9.11 15.68
N LYS A 2 -33.17 -8.16 14.78
CA LYS A 2 -31.96 -8.05 13.95
C LYS A 2 -30.64 -8.39 14.67
N ASP A 3 -30.16 -9.62 14.59
CA ASP A 3 -28.78 -9.99 14.97
C ASP A 3 -28.34 -11.16 14.09
N GLU A 4 -28.05 -10.85 12.82
CA GLU A 4 -27.41 -11.78 11.86
C GLU A 4 -26.00 -11.25 11.58
N ASP A 5 -25.00 -11.82 12.24
CA ASP A 5 -23.70 -12.25 11.69
C ASP A 5 -22.90 -11.35 10.74
N SER A 6 -23.18 -10.05 10.68
CA SER A 6 -22.45 -9.15 9.80
C SER A 6 -21.23 -8.58 10.51
N LEU A 7 -20.01 -8.96 10.10
CA LEU A 7 -18.86 -8.06 9.80
C LEU A 7 -17.44 -8.69 9.85
N PRO A 8 -17.21 -9.89 9.30
CA PRO A 8 -15.90 -10.20 8.70
C PRO A 8 -15.96 -10.42 7.18
N LEU A 9 -17.06 -11.00 6.67
CA LEU A 9 -17.23 -11.33 5.24
C LEU A 9 -17.34 -10.10 4.35
N LYS A 10 -18.06 -9.05 4.79
CA LYS A 10 -18.23 -7.81 3.99
C LYS A 10 -16.92 -7.05 3.84
N VAL A 11 -16.14 -6.94 4.91
CA VAL A 11 -14.85 -6.25 4.90
C VAL A 11 -13.84 -7.04 4.07
N ALA A 12 -13.78 -8.36 4.24
CA ALA A 12 -12.93 -9.23 3.42
C ALA A 12 -13.29 -9.17 1.93
N ALA A 13 -14.59 -9.17 1.59
CA ALA A 13 -15.08 -9.05 0.22
C ALA A 13 -14.76 -7.67 -0.38
N GLN A 14 -14.94 -6.58 0.39
CA GLN A 14 -14.57 -5.23 -0.04
C GLN A 14 -13.07 -5.09 -0.25
N GLN A 15 -12.25 -5.67 0.63
CA GLN A 15 -10.79 -5.71 0.47
C GLN A 15 -10.38 -6.55 -0.76
N ALA A 16 -11.07 -7.67 -1.02
CA ALA A 16 -10.84 -8.49 -2.21
C ALA A 16 -11.23 -7.73 -3.49
N LEU A 17 -12.38 -7.06 -3.52
CA LEU A 17 -12.80 -6.21 -4.63
C LEU A 17 -11.85 -5.03 -4.85
N ALA A 18 -11.39 -4.39 -3.78
CA ALA A 18 -10.41 -3.31 -3.85
C ALA A 18 -9.04 -3.82 -4.34
N SER A 19 -8.62 -5.02 -3.93
CA SER A 19 -7.40 -5.68 -4.41
C SER A 19 -7.50 -6.07 -5.89
N LEU A 20 -8.68 -6.54 -6.33
CA LEU A 20 -9.00 -6.82 -7.72
C LEU A 20 -9.02 -5.53 -8.55
N ALA A 21 -9.64 -4.46 -8.05
CA ALA A 21 -9.68 -3.14 -8.68
C ALA A 21 -8.29 -2.48 -8.74
N ALA A 22 -7.48 -2.61 -7.68
CA ALA A 22 -6.09 -2.18 -7.62
C ALA A 22 -5.13 -3.11 -8.37
N ARG A 23 -5.67 -4.18 -8.99
CA ARG A 23 -4.96 -5.11 -9.89
C ARG A 23 -3.70 -5.70 -9.25
N GLY A 24 -3.75 -5.94 -7.93
CA GLY A 24 -2.70 -6.42 -7.02
C GLY A 24 -1.31 -6.71 -7.62
N PHE A 25 -0.40 -5.79 -7.37
CA PHE A 25 1.00 -6.05 -7.03
C PHE A 25 1.32 -5.12 -5.86
N CYS A 26 1.88 -5.68 -4.78
CA CYS A 26 1.78 -5.16 -3.39
C CYS A 26 0.34 -5.03 -2.88
N ARG A 27 0.12 -5.23 -1.57
CA ARG A 27 -1.08 -4.66 -0.94
C ARG A 27 -0.94 -3.16 -1.17
N PRO A 28 -1.90 -2.46 -1.81
CA PRO A 28 -1.82 -1.01 -1.88
C PRO A 28 -1.83 -0.53 -0.43
N THR A 29 -0.67 -0.12 0.08
CA THR A 29 -0.62 0.66 1.31
C THR A 29 -1.41 1.91 1.00
N LYS A 30 -2.51 2.11 1.72
CA LYS A 30 -3.32 3.31 1.53
C LYS A 30 -2.41 4.49 1.82
N SER A 31 -2.31 5.40 0.86
CA SER A 31 -1.60 6.66 1.08
C SER A 31 -2.26 7.38 2.25
N TYR A 32 -1.45 7.84 3.18
CA TYR A 32 -1.89 8.59 4.34
C TYR A 32 -1.06 9.85 4.47
N GLU A 33 -1.75 10.98 4.46
CA GLU A 33 -1.17 12.29 4.70
C GLU A 33 -1.69 12.77 6.07
N PRO A 34 -0.80 12.97 7.06
CA PRO A 34 -1.22 13.37 8.39
C PRO A 34 -1.80 14.79 8.34
N PRO A 35 -2.99 15.03 8.93
CA PRO A 35 -3.49 16.39 9.08
C PRO A 35 -2.58 17.20 10.02
N GLN A 36 -2.56 18.53 9.91
CA GLN A 36 -1.80 19.37 10.85
C GLN A 36 -2.38 19.31 12.27
N ASP A 37 -3.68 19.02 12.37
CA ASP A 37 -4.45 18.98 13.62
C ASP A 37 -4.51 17.58 14.26
N VAL A 38 -3.54 16.68 14.01
CA VAL A 38 -3.54 15.33 14.63
C VAL A 38 -3.51 15.43 16.15
N GLU A 39 -2.62 16.25 16.69
CA GLU A 39 -2.41 16.37 18.14
C GLU A 39 -3.66 16.85 18.90
N PRO A 40 -4.31 17.99 18.56
CA PRO A 40 -5.49 18.46 19.27
C PRO A 40 -6.67 17.49 19.16
N ARG A 41 -6.89 16.91 17.97
CA ARG A 41 -7.95 15.91 17.76
C ARG A 41 -7.72 14.66 18.59
N LEU A 42 -6.49 14.17 18.61
CA LEU A 42 -6.16 13.01 19.42
C LEU A 42 -6.37 13.28 20.91
N GLN A 43 -6.05 14.49 21.37
CA GLN A 43 -6.30 14.90 22.76
C GLN A 43 -7.79 14.84 23.12
N GLU A 44 -8.68 15.28 22.23
CA GLU A 44 -10.14 15.18 22.42
C GLU A 44 -10.60 13.72 22.50
N ILE A 45 -10.13 12.86 21.58
CA ILE A 45 -10.44 11.42 21.58
C ILE A 45 -9.95 10.76 22.88
N CYS A 46 -8.76 11.13 23.36
CA CYS A 46 -8.18 10.60 24.58
C CYS A 46 -9.00 10.99 25.82
N LYS A 47 -9.46 12.25 25.92
CA LYS A 47 -10.33 12.70 27.02
C LYS A 47 -11.63 11.90 27.07
N ASP A 48 -12.24 11.68 25.91
CA ASP A 48 -13.47 10.90 25.81
C ASP A 48 -13.28 9.42 26.16
N ALA A 49 -12.18 8.80 25.71
CA ALA A 49 -11.97 7.36 25.82
C ALA A 49 -11.40 6.94 27.18
N LEU A 50 -10.52 7.76 27.78
CA LEU A 50 -9.92 7.50 29.09
C LEU A 50 -10.77 8.05 30.24
N GLY A 51 -11.75 8.93 29.96
CA GLY A 51 -12.78 9.34 30.92
C GLY A 51 -12.26 10.11 32.16
N GLY A 52 -11.01 10.53 32.15
CA GLY A 52 -10.35 11.24 33.24
C GLY A 52 -9.90 12.64 32.81
N ASN A 53 -9.85 13.56 33.78
CA ASN A 53 -9.20 14.86 33.65
C ASN A 53 -7.69 14.62 33.50
N LEU A 54 -7.26 14.15 32.34
CA LEU A 54 -5.85 14.00 32.01
C LEU A 54 -5.25 15.41 32.00
N ASP A 55 -4.28 15.66 32.87
CA ASP A 55 -3.57 16.92 32.88
C ASP A 55 -3.02 17.18 31.47
N ALA A 56 -3.18 18.41 30.99
CA ALA A 56 -2.85 18.82 29.62
C ALA A 56 -1.38 18.56 29.24
N SER A 57 -0.51 18.32 30.22
CA SER A 57 0.92 18.06 30.04
C SER A 57 1.28 16.56 30.03
N SER A 58 0.54 15.69 30.72
CA SER A 58 0.92 14.27 30.95
C SER A 58 0.13 13.24 30.14
N TRP A 59 -0.84 13.68 29.34
CA TRP A 59 -1.71 12.78 28.55
C TRP A 59 -0.95 11.95 27.51
N LYS A 60 0.17 12.46 26.96
CA LYS A 60 0.99 11.73 25.96
C LYS A 60 1.67 10.50 26.56
N THR A 61 2.08 10.59 27.83
CA THR A 61 2.74 9.50 28.56
C THR A 61 1.78 8.48 29.16
N ALA A 62 0.47 8.65 28.98
CA ALA A 62 -0.52 7.71 29.49
C ALA A 62 -0.33 6.32 28.84
N ALA A 63 -0.17 5.30 29.68
CA ALA A 63 -0.02 3.92 29.24
C ALA A 63 -1.39 3.32 28.84
N LEU A 64 -1.44 2.70 27.66
CA LEU A 64 -2.61 2.01 27.12
C LEU A 64 -2.59 0.52 27.52
N SER A 65 -2.55 0.26 28.82
CA SER A 65 -2.47 -1.11 29.38
C SER A 65 -3.79 -1.87 29.22
N GLU A 66 -4.92 -1.20 29.43
CA GLU A 66 -6.25 -1.80 29.38
C GLU A 66 -6.70 -2.12 27.94
N PRO A 67 -6.89 -3.42 27.56
CA PRO A 67 -7.19 -3.80 26.18
C PRO A 67 -8.49 -3.21 25.63
N LEU A 68 -9.53 -3.09 26.47
CA LEU A 68 -10.83 -2.55 26.06
C LEU A 68 -10.77 -1.04 25.81
N VAL A 69 -10.00 -0.30 26.63
CA VAL A 69 -9.78 1.14 26.46
C VAL A 69 -8.96 1.38 25.19
N LYS A 70 -7.88 0.62 25.02
CA LYS A 70 -7.04 0.64 23.81
C LYS A 70 -7.87 0.36 22.55
N TYR A 71 -8.70 -0.68 22.56
CA TYR A 71 -9.57 -1.00 21.43
C TYR A 71 -10.54 0.14 21.07
N LYS A 72 -11.21 0.73 22.06
CA LYS A 72 -12.15 1.86 21.84
C LYS A 72 -11.44 3.08 21.27
N LEU A 73 -10.26 3.42 21.82
CA LEU A 73 -9.45 4.56 21.36
C LEU A 73 -8.97 4.36 19.92
N LEU A 74 -8.36 3.20 19.61
CA LEU A 74 -7.88 2.88 18.27
C LEU A 74 -9.02 2.89 17.25
N THR A 75 -10.19 2.32 17.60
CA THR A 75 -11.35 2.28 16.71
C THR A 75 -11.88 3.68 16.38
N ARG A 76 -11.85 4.61 17.34
CA ARG A 76 -12.20 6.01 17.10
C ARG A 76 -11.17 6.70 16.20
N CYS A 77 -9.87 6.52 16.48
CA CYS A 77 -8.79 7.08 15.67
C CYS A 77 -8.87 6.62 14.21
N ILE A 78 -9.09 5.32 13.97
CA ILE A 78 -9.23 4.76 12.61
C ILE A 78 -10.41 5.41 11.88
N LYS A 79 -11.53 5.65 12.56
CA LYS A 79 -12.70 6.31 11.95
C LYS A 79 -12.44 7.78 11.61
N GLU A 80 -11.72 8.49 12.47
CA GLU A 80 -11.49 9.92 12.32
C GLU A 80 -10.41 10.23 11.28
N PHE A 81 -9.25 9.58 11.39
CA PHE A 81 -8.11 9.79 10.49
C PHE A 81 -8.19 8.95 9.21
N LYS A 82 -9.18 8.03 9.12
CA LYS A 82 -9.34 7.09 8.00
C LYS A 82 -8.06 6.28 7.71
N HIS A 83 -7.23 6.09 8.74
CA HIS A 83 -5.96 5.37 8.67
C HIS A 83 -6.06 4.08 9.47
N ASP A 84 -5.91 2.94 8.79
CA ASP A 84 -6.01 1.62 9.39
C ASP A 84 -4.68 1.24 10.07
N ILE A 85 -4.75 0.69 11.28
CA ILE A 85 -3.58 0.25 12.04
C ILE A 85 -3.39 -1.26 11.85
N PRO A 86 -2.26 -1.72 11.29
CA PRO A 86 -2.03 -3.14 11.06
C PRO A 86 -1.71 -3.88 12.37
N ASN A 87 -2.03 -5.17 12.41
CA ASN A 87 -1.82 -6.01 13.60
C ASN A 87 -0.36 -6.02 14.09
N SER A 88 0.61 -5.92 13.16
CA SER A 88 2.03 -5.85 13.50
C SER A 88 2.40 -4.59 14.31
N CYS A 89 1.68 -3.49 14.12
CA CYS A 89 1.93 -2.24 14.83
C CYS A 89 1.21 -2.17 16.18
N LEU A 90 0.16 -2.97 16.39
CA LEU A 90 -0.63 -2.96 17.64
C LEU A 90 0.20 -3.29 18.88
N MET A 91 1.22 -4.16 18.75
CA MET A 91 2.13 -4.50 19.84
C MET A 91 3.03 -3.33 20.24
N ASN A 92 3.43 -2.50 19.28
CA ASN A 92 4.35 -1.39 19.50
C ASN A 92 3.65 -0.16 20.11
N ILE A 93 2.33 -0.04 19.93
CA ILE A 93 1.55 1.06 20.50
C ILE A 93 1.27 0.76 21.98
N THR A 94 2.14 1.22 22.87
CA THR A 94 2.01 1.03 24.33
C THR A 94 1.54 2.28 25.05
N SER A 95 1.87 3.46 24.51
CA SER A 95 1.52 4.78 25.03
C SER A 95 0.74 5.61 24.00
N VAL A 96 0.14 6.71 24.46
CA VAL A 96 -0.50 7.68 23.56
C VAL A 96 0.54 8.39 22.67
N ALA A 97 1.77 8.57 23.15
CA ALA A 97 2.88 9.10 22.37
C ALA A 97 3.20 8.20 21.17
N ASP A 98 3.31 6.88 21.37
CA ASP A 98 3.55 5.93 20.27
C ASP A 98 2.47 6.01 19.19
N LEU A 99 1.23 6.23 19.62
CA LEU A 99 0.09 6.39 18.72
C LEU A 99 0.11 7.74 17.98
N LEU A 100 0.50 8.81 18.64
CA LEU A 100 0.69 10.13 18.04
C LEU A 100 1.79 10.08 16.96
N ASP A 101 2.91 9.44 17.27
CA ASP A 101 4.02 9.25 16.33
C ASP A 101 3.58 8.45 15.10
N TYR A 102 2.80 7.38 15.32
CA TYR A 102 2.22 6.59 14.23
C TYR A 102 1.29 7.44 13.33
N LEU A 103 0.38 8.21 13.92
CA LEU A 103 -0.56 9.05 13.18
C LEU A 103 0.08 10.29 12.54
N THR A 104 1.25 10.69 12.99
CA THR A 104 2.02 11.81 12.39
C THR A 104 2.93 11.33 11.26
N THR A 105 3.18 10.02 11.16
CA THR A 105 4.04 9.45 10.13
C THR A 105 3.29 9.34 8.79
N PRO A 106 3.74 10.02 7.72
CA PRO A 106 3.12 9.90 6.41
C PRO A 106 3.40 8.53 5.77
N VAL A 107 2.42 7.98 5.07
CA VAL A 107 2.57 6.72 4.33
C VAL A 107 2.36 6.97 2.84
N GLN A 108 3.37 6.63 2.04
CA GLN A 108 3.29 6.71 0.59
C GLN A 108 2.72 5.41 0.01
N GLY A 109 1.73 5.53 -0.88
CA GLY A 109 1.10 4.38 -1.55
C GLY A 109 1.80 3.97 -2.86
N THR A 110 2.74 4.77 -3.34
CA THR A 110 3.44 4.57 -4.61
C THR A 110 4.69 3.71 -4.43
N SER A 111 4.98 2.83 -5.39
CA SER A 111 6.24 2.09 -5.42
C SER A 111 7.44 3.05 -5.51
N PRO A 112 8.59 2.73 -4.89
CA PRO A 112 9.82 3.50 -5.07
C PRO A 112 10.23 3.68 -6.54
N TYR A 113 9.93 2.68 -7.39
CA TYR A 113 10.19 2.78 -8.83
C TYR A 113 9.29 3.81 -9.50
N ASP A 114 7.99 3.79 -9.19
CA ASP A 114 7.03 4.75 -9.72
C ASP A 114 7.39 6.18 -9.26
N GLN A 115 7.83 6.33 -8.00
CA GLN A 115 8.34 7.59 -7.49
C GLN A 115 9.57 8.08 -8.27
N LEU A 116 10.51 7.20 -8.61
CA LEU A 116 11.70 7.54 -9.40
C LEU A 116 11.32 8.01 -10.81
N VAL A 117 10.41 7.29 -11.46
CA VAL A 117 9.91 7.60 -12.81
C VAL A 117 9.20 8.96 -12.84
N HIS A 118 8.40 9.28 -11.82
CA HIS A 118 7.66 10.54 -11.73
C HIS A 118 8.46 11.69 -11.11
N ARG A 119 9.69 11.45 -10.67
CA ARG A 119 10.51 12.48 -10.02
C ARG A 119 10.94 13.54 -11.03
N ALA A 120 10.66 14.80 -10.75
CA ALA A 120 11.03 15.92 -11.64
C ALA A 120 12.56 16.17 -11.74
N ARG A 121 13.35 15.66 -10.79
CA ARG A 121 14.81 15.90 -10.69
C ARG A 121 15.56 14.58 -10.73
N VAL A 122 15.68 14.01 -11.92
CA VAL A 122 16.55 12.86 -12.20
C VAL A 122 17.81 13.39 -12.91
N PRO A 123 19.02 12.88 -12.61
CA PRO A 123 20.23 13.24 -13.34
C PRO A 123 20.08 13.03 -14.86
N PRO A 124 20.71 13.84 -15.72
CA PRO A 124 20.53 13.78 -17.17
C PRO A 124 21.00 12.47 -17.80
N ASN A 125 21.82 11.70 -17.09
CA ASN A 125 22.34 10.39 -17.51
C ASN A 125 21.51 9.20 -16.99
N LEU A 126 20.39 9.44 -16.30
CA LEU A 126 19.53 8.39 -15.77
C LEU A 126 18.15 8.46 -16.40
N HIS A 127 17.78 7.39 -17.10
CA HIS A 127 16.45 7.22 -17.68
C HIS A 127 15.75 6.02 -17.03
N ALA A 128 14.62 6.28 -16.36
CA ALA A 128 13.75 5.24 -15.83
C ALA A 128 12.54 5.06 -16.76
N VAL A 129 12.22 3.83 -17.13
CA VAL A 129 11.15 3.54 -18.10
C VAL A 129 9.89 3.09 -17.36
N ALA A 130 8.84 3.91 -17.37
CA ALA A 130 7.59 3.64 -16.65
C ALA A 130 6.96 2.29 -17.05
N GLU A 131 6.88 2.05 -18.34
CA GLU A 131 6.30 0.84 -18.90
C GLU A 131 7.39 -0.16 -19.26
N PRO A 132 7.29 -1.42 -18.80
CA PRO A 132 8.30 -2.40 -19.13
C PRO A 132 8.25 -2.70 -20.63
N VAL A 133 9.30 -2.31 -21.34
CA VAL A 133 9.51 -2.65 -22.75
C VAL A 133 9.92 -4.11 -22.80
N ARG A 134 9.10 -4.95 -23.43
CA ARG A 134 9.44 -6.34 -23.72
C ARG A 134 9.74 -6.48 -25.20
N PHE A 135 10.72 -7.31 -25.51
CA PHE A 135 11.02 -7.64 -26.89
C PHE A 135 9.82 -8.34 -27.55
N HIS A 136 9.47 -7.88 -28.75
CA HIS A 136 8.51 -8.52 -29.62
C HIS A 136 8.97 -8.29 -31.06
N PRO A 137 9.23 -9.35 -31.85
CA PRO A 137 9.96 -9.22 -33.11
C PRO A 137 9.26 -8.33 -34.14
N GLU A 138 7.93 -8.33 -34.15
CA GLU A 138 7.14 -7.53 -35.11
C GLU A 138 7.00 -6.05 -34.74
N THR A 139 7.13 -5.70 -33.46
CA THR A 139 6.86 -4.34 -32.97
C THR A 139 8.11 -3.63 -32.47
N ASP A 140 9.25 -4.32 -32.47
CA ASP A 140 10.51 -3.77 -32.02
C ASP A 140 11.09 -2.79 -33.05
N THR A 141 11.13 -1.52 -32.66
CA THR A 141 11.72 -0.44 -33.46
C THR A 141 13.20 -0.21 -33.16
N PHE A 142 13.73 -0.75 -32.06
CA PHE A 142 15.11 -0.46 -31.62
C PHE A 142 16.14 -1.35 -32.30
N PHE A 143 15.85 -2.65 -32.44
CA PHE A 143 16.77 -3.62 -33.04
C PHE A 143 16.21 -4.27 -34.31
N ASN A 144 15.17 -3.67 -34.91
CA ASN A 144 14.48 -4.19 -36.10
C ASN A 144 14.04 -5.66 -35.95
N GLY A 145 13.63 -6.06 -34.74
CA GLY A 145 13.21 -7.43 -34.45
C GLY A 145 14.34 -8.44 -34.30
N VAL A 146 15.60 -8.00 -34.25
CA VAL A 146 16.76 -8.86 -33.97
C VAL A 146 16.98 -8.93 -32.47
N SER A 147 16.84 -10.13 -31.89
CA SER A 147 17.12 -10.40 -30.49
C SER A 147 18.44 -11.15 -30.32
N ALA A 148 19.11 -10.93 -29.18
CA ALA A 148 20.29 -11.71 -28.78
C ALA A 148 19.99 -13.21 -28.59
N PHE A 149 18.71 -13.60 -28.50
CA PHE A 149 18.26 -14.98 -28.31
C PHE A 149 17.27 -15.40 -29.41
N PRO A 150 17.74 -15.63 -30.66
CA PRO A 150 16.88 -16.07 -31.76
C PRO A 150 16.23 -17.43 -31.44
N GLY A 151 14.96 -17.60 -31.82
CA GLY A 151 14.20 -18.83 -31.55
C GLY A 151 13.71 -18.99 -30.11
N SER A 152 14.01 -18.06 -29.20
CA SER A 152 13.50 -18.08 -27.83
C SER A 152 12.13 -17.39 -27.71
N SER A 153 11.26 -17.93 -26.86
CA SER A 153 9.93 -17.34 -26.58
C SER A 153 9.98 -16.35 -25.43
N THR A 154 9.27 -15.22 -25.57
CA THR A 154 9.03 -14.27 -24.47
C THR A 154 7.71 -14.62 -23.79
N ILE A 155 7.78 -15.55 -22.84
CA ILE A 155 6.59 -16.05 -22.13
C ILE A 155 6.23 -15.10 -21.00
N VAL A 156 5.04 -14.51 -21.08
CA VAL A 156 4.46 -13.74 -19.99
C VAL A 156 3.70 -14.71 -19.07
N THR A 157 4.18 -14.86 -17.84
CA THR A 157 3.57 -15.74 -16.83
C THR A 157 2.52 -15.02 -16.00
N GLY A 158 1.43 -15.71 -15.64
CA GLY A 158 0.34 -15.17 -14.82
C GLY A 158 -0.72 -14.38 -15.62
N LEU A 159 -2.00 -14.55 -15.24
CA LEU A 159 -3.15 -13.94 -15.95
C LEU A 159 -3.06 -12.40 -16.03
N LYS A 160 -2.63 -11.74 -14.94
CA LYS A 160 -2.53 -10.27 -14.88
C LYS A 160 -1.47 -9.74 -15.85
N ALA A 161 -0.28 -10.34 -15.82
CA ALA A 161 0.81 -9.94 -16.68
C ALA A 161 0.47 -10.23 -18.14
N LYS A 162 -0.18 -11.37 -18.46
CA LYS A 162 -0.66 -11.67 -19.83
C LYS A 162 -1.65 -10.64 -20.36
N LYS A 163 -2.48 -10.04 -19.50
CA LYS A 163 -3.40 -8.96 -19.88
C LYS A 163 -2.67 -7.61 -20.09
N LYS A 164 -1.61 -7.36 -19.32
CA LYS A 164 -0.85 -6.08 -19.36
C LYS A 164 0.23 -6.10 -20.44
N PHE A 165 0.85 -7.25 -20.70
CA PHE A 165 2.00 -7.42 -21.57
C PHE A 165 1.70 -8.47 -22.62
N ARG A 166 2.00 -8.13 -23.87
CA ARG A 166 1.95 -9.07 -24.99
C ARG A 166 3.16 -10.00 -24.90
N GLY A 167 2.90 -11.31 -24.81
CA GLY A 167 3.94 -12.32 -24.96
C GLY A 167 4.21 -12.62 -26.42
N PHE A 168 5.33 -13.30 -26.68
CA PHE A 168 5.67 -13.81 -27.99
C PHE A 168 6.09 -15.27 -27.87
N THR A 169 5.53 -16.13 -28.73
CA THR A 169 5.89 -17.54 -28.82
C THR A 169 6.66 -17.74 -30.12
N ALA A 170 7.93 -18.10 -30.00
CA ALA A 170 8.78 -18.42 -31.13
C ALA A 170 8.48 -19.85 -31.62
N ASN A 171 8.49 -20.04 -32.93
CA ASN A 171 8.45 -21.35 -33.57
C ASN A 171 9.84 -21.67 -34.12
N PRO A 172 10.76 -22.21 -33.31
CA PRO A 172 12.09 -22.52 -33.76
C PRO A 172 12.03 -23.69 -34.76
N LYS A 173 12.58 -23.49 -35.96
CA LYS A 173 12.71 -24.53 -36.98
C LYS A 173 14.11 -25.13 -36.88
N TRP A 174 14.18 -26.45 -36.87
CA TRP A 174 15.47 -27.17 -36.89
C TRP A 174 16.07 -27.17 -38.32
N PRO A 175 17.41 -27.07 -38.48
CA PRO A 175 18.41 -26.80 -37.45
C PRO A 175 18.32 -25.35 -36.98
N PHE A 176 18.61 -25.13 -35.71
CA PHE A 176 18.62 -23.78 -35.13
C PHE A 176 19.78 -23.00 -35.76
N VAL A 177 19.49 -22.17 -36.75
CA VAL A 177 20.44 -21.21 -37.35
C VAL A 177 20.42 -19.92 -36.54
#